data_AF-A0A8S3BYG5-F1
#
_entry.id   AF-A0A8S3BYG5-F1
#
_cell.length_a   1.000
_cell.length_b   1.000
_cell.length_c   1.000
_cell.angle_alpha   90.00
_cell.angle_beta   90.00
_cell.angle_gamma   90.00
#
_symmetry.space_group_name_H-M   'P 1'
#
loop_
_entity.id
_entity.type
_entity.pdbx_description
1 polymer ?
#
loop_
_entity_poly.entity_id
_entity_poly.type
_entity_poly.pdbx_seq_one_letter_code
_entity_poly.pdbx_strand_id
1 'polypeptide(L)'
;MRPFSIVTDPGFKQILQECLTIGRDLRSEGELAIDDLLPSDRTVRNDVDRAAQHERNLLKIKLVAAADDYRLSISPDIWSDKYRNISYLGATAHFVDDNGIYHYFDLFCSEFKSKNKTAVNVLKMLEAQLAVFGLKELMDKITFVTDRGANFIKALMAFRVLLCVAHRLNNVLKKTFYQEISKKKTIVSPGKILTTSTSVCRTEITPTKTEMTTITTRTFAQASPEGNEEDIDDKNDIDTEESSDDDNDDDDDVVDYTSTTIANLPPPAKAILDMIKDCKSLVKYVKKANLNRELQLEREKQNINNSINGEDPPSTTNNSSKAATLHQSSV
;
A
#
# COMPACT_ATOMS: atom_id res chain seq x y z
N MET A 1 -1.54 14.34 25.60
CA MET A 1 -2.02 15.20 24.50
C MET A 1 -2.97 14.42 23.61
N ARG A 2 -4.07 15.04 23.16
CA ARG A 2 -5.01 14.49 22.17
C ARG A 2 -4.89 15.29 20.86
N PRO A 3 -5.11 14.68 19.68
CA PRO A 3 -5.12 15.43 18.44
C PRO A 3 -6.33 16.38 18.40
N PHE A 4 -6.17 17.57 17.82
CA PHE A 4 -7.27 18.55 17.72
C PHE A 4 -8.46 18.02 16.93
N SER A 5 -8.25 17.06 16.02
CA SER A 5 -9.32 16.43 15.24
C SER A 5 -10.34 15.66 16.09
N ILE A 6 -10.02 15.32 17.34
CA ILE A 6 -10.95 14.56 18.21
C ILE A 6 -12.29 15.27 18.42
N VAL A 7 -12.32 16.60 18.41
CA VAL A 7 -13.58 17.36 18.60
C VAL A 7 -14.53 17.26 17.41
N THR A 8 -14.01 16.82 16.25
CA THR A 8 -14.82 16.61 15.05
C THR A 8 -15.30 15.17 14.90
N ASP A 9 -14.76 14.25 15.69
CA ASP A 9 -15.07 12.82 15.63
C ASP A 9 -16.55 12.53 15.94
N PRO A 10 -17.27 11.79 15.08
CA PRO A 10 -18.67 11.46 15.32
C PRO A 10 -18.92 10.68 16.61
N GLY A 11 -18.05 9.72 16.95
CA GLY A 11 -18.18 8.92 18.16
C GLY A 11 -18.01 9.76 19.42
N PHE A 12 -17.02 10.66 19.43
CA PHE A 12 -16.84 11.61 20.54
C PHE A 12 -18.05 12.53 20.72
N LYS A 13 -18.61 13.06 19.62
CA LYS A 13 -19.84 13.87 19.66
C LYS A 13 -21.03 13.09 20.20
N GLN A 14 -21.18 11.83 19.80
CA GLN A 14 -22.24 10.96 20.29
C GLN A 14 -22.13 10.73 21.80
N ILE A 15 -20.91 10.49 22.32
CA ILE A 15 -20.67 10.38 23.76
C ILE A 15 -21.07 11.67 24.48
N LEU A 16 -20.66 12.84 23.96
CA LEU A 16 -21.04 14.13 24.56
C LEU A 16 -22.56 14.35 24.54
N GLN A 17 -23.22 14.00 23.45
CA GLN A 17 -24.67 14.08 23.34
C GLN A 17 -25.37 13.18 24.35
N GLU A 18 -24.84 11.96 24.58
CA GLU A 18 -25.36 11.04 25.58
C GLU A 18 -25.19 11.60 27.01
N CYS A 19 -24.02 12.16 27.34
CA CYS A 19 -23.81 12.82 28.62
C CYS A 19 -24.79 13.98 28.85
N LEU A 20 -25.10 14.76 27.81
CA LEU A 20 -26.09 15.84 27.90
C LEU A 20 -27.52 15.31 28.11
N THR A 21 -27.88 14.21 27.43
CA THR A 21 -29.16 13.53 27.60
C THR A 21 -29.31 13.04 29.04
N ILE A 22 -28.32 12.30 29.56
CA ILE A 22 -28.32 11.80 30.94
C ILE A 22 -28.42 12.95 31.93
N GLY A 23 -27.64 14.02 31.75
CA GLY A 23 -27.68 15.19 32.64
C GLY A 23 -29.01 15.97 32.59
N ARG A 24 -29.69 15.99 31.43
CA ARG A 24 -31.04 16.55 31.31
C ARG A 24 -32.06 15.69 32.07
N ASP A 25 -31.97 14.38 31.90
CA ASP A 25 -32.97 13.44 32.40
C ASP A 25 -32.87 13.25 33.92
N LEU A 26 -31.66 13.30 34.49
CA LEU A 26 -31.40 13.16 35.93
C LEU A 26 -31.40 14.50 36.69
N ARG A 27 -31.74 15.62 36.05
CA ARG A 27 -31.66 16.97 36.65
C ARG A 27 -32.47 17.11 37.95
N SER A 28 -33.56 16.37 38.10
CA SER A 28 -34.41 16.40 39.30
C SER A 28 -33.90 15.55 40.46
N GLU A 29 -32.92 14.69 40.23
CA GLU A 29 -32.45 13.69 41.21
C GLU A 29 -31.24 14.16 42.05
N GLY A 30 -30.69 15.33 41.73
CA GLY A 30 -29.56 15.94 42.44
C GLY A 30 -28.34 16.13 41.55
N GLU A 31 -27.21 16.45 42.18
CA GLU A 31 -25.93 16.59 41.48
C GLU A 31 -25.39 15.21 41.07
N LEU A 32 -25.18 15.01 39.77
CA LEU A 32 -24.55 13.79 39.24
C LEU A 32 -23.02 13.93 39.30
N ALA A 33 -22.36 13.02 40.03
CA ALA A 33 -20.90 12.97 40.05
C ALA A 33 -20.36 12.40 38.72
N ILE A 34 -19.39 13.10 38.13
CA ILE A 34 -18.78 12.69 36.84
C ILE A 34 -18.12 11.31 36.94
N ASP A 35 -17.52 11.00 38.09
CA ASP A 35 -16.83 9.73 38.31
C ASP A 35 -17.78 8.52 38.34
N ASP A 36 -19.06 8.76 38.63
CA ASP A 36 -20.11 7.72 38.58
C ASP A 36 -20.72 7.58 37.18
N LEU A 37 -20.54 8.59 36.31
CA LEU A 37 -21.07 8.59 34.95
C LEU A 37 -20.18 7.81 33.97
N LEU A 38 -18.86 7.94 34.10
CA LEU A 38 -17.92 7.39 33.13
C LEU A 38 -17.44 5.99 33.55
N PRO A 39 -17.50 4.98 32.65
CA PRO A 39 -16.98 3.65 32.95
C PRO A 39 -15.45 3.69 33.09
N SER A 40 -14.92 2.78 33.92
CA SER A 40 -13.48 2.56 34.02
C SER A 40 -12.87 2.12 32.67
N ASP A 41 -11.57 2.36 32.50
CA ASP A 41 -10.82 1.91 31.32
C ASP A 41 -10.93 0.39 31.08
N ARG A 42 -10.93 -0.38 32.17
CA ARG A 42 -11.12 -1.84 32.15
C ARG A 42 -12.51 -2.22 31.67
N THR A 43 -13.54 -1.50 32.11
CA THR A 43 -14.93 -1.74 31.66
C THR A 43 -15.04 -1.49 30.16
N VAL A 44 -14.57 -0.33 29.69
CA VAL A 44 -14.58 0.01 28.25
C VAL A 44 -13.84 -1.03 27.43
N ARG A 45 -12.65 -1.48 27.87
CA ARG A 45 -11.88 -2.52 27.17
C ARG A 45 -12.66 -3.82 27.04
N ASN A 46 -13.22 -4.32 28.14
CA ASN A 46 -13.96 -5.57 28.14
C ASN A 46 -15.20 -5.51 27.24
N ASP A 47 -15.87 -4.36 27.23
CA ASP A 47 -17.06 -4.14 26.39
C ASP A 47 -16.69 -4.07 24.91
N VAL A 48 -15.58 -3.39 24.56
CA VAL A 48 -15.04 -3.38 23.20
C VAL A 48 -14.63 -4.78 22.76
N ASP A 49 -13.96 -5.57 23.60
CA ASP A 49 -13.56 -6.93 23.28
C ASP A 49 -14.78 -7.84 23.05
N ARG A 50 -15.82 -7.71 23.88
CA ARG A 50 -17.08 -8.44 23.74
C ARG A 50 -17.80 -8.06 22.44
N ALA A 51 -17.92 -6.77 22.15
CA ALA A 51 -18.54 -6.27 20.92
C ALA A 51 -17.76 -6.74 19.68
N ALA A 52 -16.43 -6.59 19.68
CA ALA A 52 -15.58 -7.06 18.60
C ALA A 52 -15.69 -8.57 18.38
N GLN A 53 -15.79 -9.37 19.45
CA GLN A 53 -15.97 -10.81 19.31
C GLN A 53 -17.34 -11.17 18.73
N HIS A 54 -18.40 -10.47 19.13
CA HIS A 54 -19.72 -10.65 18.56
C HIS A 54 -19.72 -10.36 17.05
N GLU A 55 -19.20 -9.20 16.65
CA GLU A 55 -19.09 -8.81 15.24
C GLU A 55 -18.20 -9.76 14.44
N ARG A 56 -17.08 -10.23 15.00
CA ARG A 56 -16.22 -11.24 14.36
C ARG A 56 -16.97 -12.54 14.07
N ASN A 57 -17.84 -12.98 14.98
CA ASN A 57 -18.62 -14.20 14.78
C ASN A 57 -19.65 -14.03 13.65
N LEU A 58 -20.29 -12.87 13.54
CA LEU A 58 -21.21 -12.55 12.44
C LEU A 58 -20.46 -12.45 11.11
N LEU A 59 -19.32 -11.77 11.11
CA LEU A 59 -18.49 -11.61 9.92
C LEU A 59 -17.94 -12.95 9.43
N LYS A 60 -17.54 -13.84 10.33
CA LYS A 60 -17.08 -15.20 9.99
C LYS A 60 -18.08 -15.95 9.12
N ILE A 61 -19.38 -15.89 9.44
CA ILE A 61 -20.43 -16.56 8.66
C ILE A 61 -20.44 -16.02 7.22
N LYS A 62 -20.41 -14.68 7.06
CA LYS A 62 -20.41 -14.03 5.75
C LYS A 62 -19.17 -14.37 4.93
N LEU A 63 -17.99 -14.35 5.56
CA LEU A 63 -16.73 -14.64 4.89
C LEU A 63 -16.64 -16.10 4.44
N VAL A 64 -17.09 -17.04 5.27
CA VAL A 64 -17.11 -18.47 4.91
C VAL A 64 -18.03 -18.70 3.72
N ALA A 65 -19.25 -18.16 3.73
CA ALA A 65 -20.17 -18.26 2.58
C ALA A 65 -19.55 -17.68 1.30
N ALA A 66 -18.97 -16.47 1.38
CA ALA A 66 -18.30 -15.86 0.24
C ALA A 66 -17.09 -16.67 -0.28
N ALA A 67 -16.36 -17.35 0.62
CA ALA A 67 -15.25 -18.21 0.24
C ALA A 67 -15.72 -19.51 -0.41
N ASP A 68 -16.78 -20.13 0.11
CA ASP A 68 -17.36 -21.35 -0.46
C ASP A 68 -17.86 -21.15 -1.88
N ASP A 69 -18.36 -19.95 -2.20
CA ASP A 69 -18.79 -19.54 -3.53
C ASP A 69 -17.65 -19.00 -4.42
N TYR A 70 -16.38 -19.09 -3.99
CA TYR A 70 -15.21 -18.56 -4.71
C TYR A 70 -15.25 -17.04 -4.98
N ARG A 71 -16.03 -16.28 -4.21
CA ARG A 71 -16.21 -14.82 -4.33
C ARG A 71 -15.34 -14.01 -3.36
N LEU A 72 -14.66 -14.69 -2.42
CA LEU A 72 -13.79 -14.03 -1.46
C LEU A 72 -12.39 -13.79 -2.02
N SER A 73 -11.94 -12.56 -1.86
CA SER A 73 -10.54 -12.18 -2.03
C SER A 73 -9.97 -11.60 -0.75
N ILE A 74 -8.67 -11.81 -0.52
CA ILE A 74 -7.96 -11.28 0.64
C ILE A 74 -6.71 -10.57 0.19
N SER A 75 -6.52 -9.34 0.65
CA SER A 75 -5.32 -8.56 0.40
C SER A 75 -4.42 -8.48 1.64
N PRO A 76 -3.50 -9.44 1.84
CA PRO A 76 -2.54 -9.35 2.93
C PRO A 76 -1.44 -8.34 2.60
N ASP A 77 -1.01 -7.57 3.60
CA ASP A 77 0.11 -6.65 3.48
C ASP A 77 1.04 -6.75 4.69
N ILE A 78 2.35 -6.56 4.45
CA ILE A 78 3.37 -6.50 5.50
C ILE A 78 4.12 -5.18 5.38
N TRP A 79 4.06 -4.39 6.44
CA TRP A 79 4.87 -3.18 6.56
C TRP A 79 5.76 -3.24 7.81
N SER A 80 6.71 -2.30 7.88
CA SER A 80 7.60 -2.15 9.02
C SER A 80 7.56 -0.71 9.49
N ASP A 81 7.19 -0.52 10.75
CA ASP A 81 7.40 0.73 11.46
C ASP A 81 8.88 0.80 11.85
N LYS A 82 9.65 1.60 11.10
CA LYS A 82 11.10 1.78 11.33
C LYS A 82 11.39 2.52 12.63
N TYR A 83 10.47 3.36 13.11
CA TYR A 83 10.67 4.13 14.32
C TYR A 83 10.57 3.23 15.55
N ARG A 84 9.56 2.37 15.58
CA ARG A 84 9.38 1.39 16.67
C ARG A 84 10.16 0.09 16.46
N ASN A 85 10.71 -0.12 15.27
CA ASN A 85 11.32 -1.37 14.83
C ASN A 85 10.35 -2.57 14.96
N ILE A 86 9.08 -2.35 14.63
CA ILE A 86 8.02 -3.36 14.68
C ILE A 86 7.54 -3.63 13.26
N SER A 87 7.32 -4.89 12.93
CA SER A 87 6.69 -5.29 11.69
C SER A 87 5.25 -5.73 11.95
N TYR A 88 4.36 -5.45 11.00
CA TYR A 88 2.96 -5.82 11.10
C TYR A 88 2.57 -6.63 9.87
N LEU A 89 1.61 -7.54 10.06
CA LEU A 89 0.87 -8.21 9.00
C LEU A 89 -0.59 -7.80 9.18
N GLY A 90 -1.14 -7.16 8.16
CA GLY A 90 -2.57 -6.89 8.05
C GLY A 90 -3.18 -7.69 6.92
N ALA A 91 -4.49 -7.88 6.95
CA ALA A 91 -5.24 -8.39 5.82
C ALA A 91 -6.63 -7.78 5.77
N THR A 92 -7.06 -7.44 4.55
CA THR A 92 -8.42 -6.97 4.27
C THR A 92 -9.13 -7.98 3.38
N ALA A 93 -10.35 -8.36 3.75
CA ALA A 93 -11.23 -9.19 2.94
C ALA A 93 -12.06 -8.33 2.00
N HIS A 94 -12.34 -8.84 0.81
CA HIS A 94 -13.21 -8.20 -0.16
C HIS A 94 -14.07 -9.25 -0.89
N PHE A 95 -15.35 -8.98 -1.06
CA PHE A 95 -16.26 -9.80 -1.86
C PHE A 95 -17.44 -8.97 -2.38
N VAL A 96 -18.16 -9.51 -3.36
CA VAL A 96 -19.42 -8.95 -3.86
C VAL A 96 -20.53 -9.92 -3.47
N ASP A 97 -21.57 -9.43 -2.79
CA ASP A 97 -22.70 -10.26 -2.37
C ASP A 97 -23.67 -10.57 -3.52
N ASP A 98 -24.73 -11.33 -3.23
CA ASP A 98 -25.74 -11.73 -4.22
C ASP A 98 -26.54 -10.54 -4.78
N ASN A 99 -26.53 -9.40 -4.09
CA ASN A 99 -27.17 -8.17 -4.53
C ASN A 99 -26.21 -7.29 -5.36
N GLY A 100 -25.02 -7.77 -5.67
CA GLY A 100 -24.00 -7.00 -6.39
C GLY A 100 -23.33 -5.92 -5.54
N ILE A 101 -23.50 -5.94 -4.22
CA ILE A 101 -22.89 -4.95 -3.32
C ILE A 101 -21.48 -5.37 -2.98
N TYR A 102 -20.52 -4.47 -3.20
CA TYR A 102 -19.14 -4.65 -2.80
C TYR A 102 -18.96 -4.43 -1.30
N HIS A 103 -18.37 -5.42 -0.64
CA HIS A 103 -18.03 -5.38 0.78
C HIS A 103 -16.52 -5.46 0.98
N TYR A 104 -16.01 -4.75 1.98
CA TYR A 104 -14.63 -4.87 2.44
C TYR A 104 -14.54 -4.80 3.96
N PHE A 105 -13.63 -5.58 4.55
CA PHE A 105 -13.45 -5.66 5.99
C PHE A 105 -11.97 -5.83 6.35
N ASP A 106 -11.45 -4.97 7.21
CA ASP A 106 -10.14 -5.19 7.82
C ASP A 106 -10.25 -6.33 8.84
N LEU A 107 -9.62 -7.46 8.52
CA LEU A 107 -9.74 -8.66 9.33
C LEU A 107 -8.86 -8.56 10.58
N PHE A 108 -7.61 -8.17 10.39
CA PHE A 108 -6.65 -8.05 11.48
C PHE A 108 -5.48 -7.14 11.08
N CYS A 109 -4.81 -6.63 12.10
CA CYS A 109 -3.52 -5.95 12.02
C CYS A 109 -2.70 -6.46 13.21
N SER A 110 -1.83 -7.43 12.93
CA SER A 110 -1.14 -8.20 13.96
C SER A 110 0.35 -7.96 13.87
N GLU A 111 1.00 -7.79 15.02
CA GLU A 111 2.46 -7.70 15.08
C GLU A 111 3.10 -8.99 14.55
N PHE A 112 4.00 -8.84 13.58
CA PHE A 112 4.79 -9.90 13.00
C PHE A 112 5.99 -10.21 13.91
N LYS A 113 5.74 -11.02 14.95
CA LYS A 113 6.73 -11.31 16.01
C LYS A 113 7.97 -12.05 15.53
N SER A 114 7.92 -12.71 14.38
CA SER A 114 9.09 -13.43 13.87
C SER A 114 10.13 -12.44 13.34
N LYS A 115 11.38 -12.59 13.80
CA LYS A 115 12.52 -11.78 13.35
C LYS A 115 12.74 -11.86 11.84
N ASN A 116 12.45 -13.03 11.25
CA ASN A 116 12.64 -13.27 9.82
C ASN A 116 11.30 -13.43 9.12
N LYS A 117 11.03 -12.55 8.15
CA LYS A 117 9.83 -12.57 7.30
C LYS A 117 9.90 -13.61 6.19
N THR A 118 10.36 -14.83 6.51
CA THR A 118 10.43 -15.91 5.52
C THR A 118 9.04 -16.29 5.03
N ALA A 119 8.95 -16.84 3.83
CA ALA A 119 7.69 -17.32 3.25
C ALA A 119 6.90 -18.24 4.20
N VAL A 120 7.60 -19.19 4.85
CA VAL A 120 7.00 -20.13 5.82
C VAL A 120 6.41 -19.39 7.02
N ASN A 121 7.12 -18.39 7.56
CA ASN A 121 6.62 -17.62 8.70
C ASN A 121 5.43 -16.73 8.32
N VAL A 122 5.45 -16.17 7.11
CA VAL A 122 4.34 -15.38 6.57
C VAL A 122 3.09 -16.25 6.42
N LEU A 123 3.21 -17.41 5.77
CA LEU A 123 2.09 -18.33 5.60
C LEU A 123 1.53 -18.79 6.94
N LYS A 124 2.39 -19.25 7.86
CA LYS A 124 1.97 -19.72 9.19
C LYS A 124 1.21 -18.65 9.98
N MET A 125 1.68 -17.41 9.94
CA MET A 125 0.99 -16.31 10.63
C MET A 125 -0.33 -15.97 9.96
N LEU A 126 -0.37 -15.93 8.62
CA LEU A 126 -1.60 -15.68 7.87
C LEU A 126 -2.65 -16.77 8.15
N GLU A 127 -2.28 -18.05 8.06
CA GLU A 127 -3.16 -19.19 8.38
C GLU A 127 -3.73 -19.09 9.80
N ALA A 128 -2.88 -18.77 10.78
CA ALA A 128 -3.31 -18.64 12.18
C ALA A 128 -4.35 -17.52 12.36
N GLN A 129 -4.18 -16.39 11.64
CA GLN A 129 -5.13 -15.28 11.70
C GLN A 129 -6.43 -15.61 10.92
N LEU A 130 -6.32 -16.22 9.74
CA LEU A 130 -7.48 -16.65 8.95
C LEU A 130 -8.29 -17.76 9.63
N ALA A 131 -7.67 -18.60 10.47
CA ALA A 131 -8.36 -19.60 11.28
C ALA A 131 -9.38 -18.97 12.25
N VAL A 132 -9.11 -17.77 12.78
CA VAL A 132 -10.05 -17.04 13.65
C VAL A 132 -11.37 -16.78 12.92
N PHE A 133 -11.30 -16.56 11.60
CA PHE A 133 -12.45 -16.33 10.73
C PHE A 133 -12.97 -17.60 10.06
N GLY A 134 -12.46 -18.79 10.42
CA GLY A 134 -12.86 -20.06 9.79
C GLY A 134 -12.39 -20.23 8.34
N LEU A 135 -11.42 -19.43 7.88
CA LEU A 135 -11.00 -19.41 6.49
C LEU A 135 -9.76 -20.26 6.18
N LYS A 136 -9.10 -20.82 7.21
CA LYS A 136 -7.85 -21.58 7.05
C LYS A 136 -8.01 -22.77 6.08
N GLU A 137 -9.08 -23.54 6.22
CA GLU A 137 -9.33 -24.72 5.40
C GLU A 137 -9.97 -24.38 4.04
N LEU A 138 -10.24 -23.09 3.78
CA LEU A 138 -10.86 -22.59 2.53
C LEU A 138 -9.87 -21.74 1.71
N MET A 139 -8.59 -21.71 2.08
CA MET A 139 -7.59 -20.85 1.43
C MET A 139 -7.39 -21.17 -0.05
N ASP A 140 -7.65 -22.40 -0.48
CA ASP A 140 -7.66 -22.83 -1.89
C ASP A 140 -8.80 -22.20 -2.70
N LYS A 141 -9.91 -21.82 -2.06
CA LYS A 141 -11.03 -21.11 -2.68
C LYS A 141 -10.88 -19.59 -2.68
N ILE A 142 -9.92 -19.06 -1.92
CA ILE A 142 -9.70 -17.63 -1.76
C ILE A 142 -8.72 -17.12 -2.83
N THR A 143 -9.04 -15.96 -3.41
CA THR A 143 -8.08 -15.23 -4.26
C THR A 143 -7.27 -14.25 -3.42
N PHE A 144 -5.96 -14.43 -3.34
CA PHE A 144 -5.07 -13.52 -2.62
C PHE A 144 -4.58 -12.39 -3.52
N VAL A 145 -4.61 -11.15 -3.04
CA VAL A 145 -4.08 -9.97 -3.74
C VAL A 145 -2.89 -9.42 -2.96
N THR A 146 -1.67 -9.66 -3.44
CA THR A 146 -0.43 -9.27 -2.74
C THR A 146 0.46 -8.39 -3.61
N ASP A 147 1.39 -7.66 -2.99
CA ASP A 147 2.50 -7.07 -3.73
C ASP A 147 3.48 -8.13 -4.28
N ARG A 148 4.53 -7.68 -4.98
CA ARG A 148 5.59 -8.56 -5.51
C ARG A 148 6.66 -8.92 -4.47
N GLY A 149 6.36 -8.80 -3.19
CA GLY A 149 7.24 -9.23 -2.12
C GLY A 149 7.57 -10.70 -2.26
N ALA A 150 8.86 -11.03 -2.44
CA ALA A 150 9.31 -12.41 -2.68
C ALA A 150 8.84 -13.39 -1.59
N ASN A 151 8.65 -12.90 -0.37
CA ASN A 151 8.16 -13.68 0.76
C ASN A 151 6.69 -14.08 0.57
N PHE A 152 5.82 -13.17 0.13
CA PHE A 152 4.41 -13.46 -0.13
C PHE A 152 4.22 -14.36 -1.34
N ILE A 153 4.93 -14.07 -2.44
CA ILE A 153 4.85 -14.91 -3.65
C ILE A 153 5.21 -16.35 -3.33
N LYS A 154 6.27 -16.57 -2.55
CA LYS A 154 6.66 -17.92 -2.12
C LYS A 154 5.69 -18.52 -1.10
N ALA A 155 5.17 -17.71 -0.17
CA ALA A 155 4.24 -18.17 0.85
C ALA A 155 2.91 -18.65 0.24
N LEU A 156 2.44 -17.94 -0.79
CA LEU A 156 1.13 -18.15 -1.39
C LEU A 156 1.19 -18.87 -2.73
N MET A 157 2.34 -19.45 -3.10
CA MET A 157 2.56 -20.04 -4.44
C MET A 157 1.61 -21.19 -4.78
N ALA A 158 1.01 -21.83 -3.77
CA ALA A 158 0.07 -22.93 -3.92
C ALA A 158 -1.39 -22.47 -4.08
N PHE A 159 -1.67 -21.16 -3.96
CA PHE A 159 -3.02 -20.60 -3.99
C PHE A 159 -3.23 -19.69 -5.20
N ARG A 160 -4.48 -19.25 -5.41
CA ARG A 160 -4.80 -18.25 -6.43
C ARG A 160 -4.28 -16.89 -5.99
N VAL A 161 -3.31 -16.33 -6.74
CA VAL A 161 -2.67 -15.06 -6.40
C VAL A 161 -2.77 -14.06 -7.55
N LEU A 162 -3.28 -12.86 -7.24
CA LEU A 162 -3.22 -11.67 -8.08
C LEU A 162 -2.17 -10.70 -7.53
N LEU A 163 -1.49 -10.01 -8.45
CA LEU A 163 -0.47 -9.03 -8.09
C LEU A 163 -1.06 -7.64 -8.03
N CYS A 164 -0.79 -6.94 -6.93
CA CYS A 164 -1.26 -5.58 -6.68
C CYS A 164 -0.88 -4.62 -7.81
N VAL A 165 -1.90 -4.08 -8.49
CA VAL A 165 -1.74 -3.14 -9.61
C VAL A 165 -1.11 -1.84 -9.13
N ALA A 166 -1.51 -1.31 -7.97
CA ALA A 166 -0.92 -0.09 -7.42
C ALA A 166 0.60 -0.23 -7.21
N HIS A 167 1.04 -1.38 -6.68
CA HIS A 167 2.46 -1.65 -6.52
C HIS A 167 3.17 -1.81 -7.89
N ARG A 168 2.53 -2.46 -8.87
CA ARG A 168 3.07 -2.54 -10.23
C ARG A 168 3.24 -1.16 -10.86
N LEU A 169 2.22 -0.32 -10.77
CA LEU A 169 2.25 1.04 -11.29
C LEU A 169 3.32 1.88 -10.59
N ASN A 170 3.43 1.81 -9.27
CA ASN A 170 4.51 2.45 -8.52
C ASN A 170 5.90 2.01 -9.02
N ASN A 171 6.09 0.71 -9.30
CA ASN A 171 7.36 0.21 -9.83
C ASN A 171 7.63 0.70 -11.26
N VAL A 172 6.59 0.82 -12.10
CA VAL A 172 6.72 1.43 -13.44
C VAL A 172 7.14 2.89 -13.28
N LEU A 173 6.43 3.68 -12.47
CA LEU A 173 6.74 5.09 -12.22
C LEU A 173 8.14 5.29 -11.64
N LYS A 174 8.56 4.42 -10.71
CA LYS A 174 9.93 4.42 -10.17
C LYS A 174 10.96 4.17 -11.26
N LYS A 175 10.75 3.15 -12.10
CA LYS A 175 11.70 2.85 -13.19
C LYS A 175 11.73 3.93 -14.27
N THR A 176 10.60 4.53 -14.62
CA THR A 176 10.54 5.54 -15.69
C THR A 176 11.07 6.90 -15.23
N PHE A 177 10.72 7.34 -14.01
CA PHE A 177 11.09 8.68 -13.52
C PHE A 177 12.30 8.71 -12.60
N TYR A 178 12.64 7.60 -11.96
CA TYR A 178 13.79 7.45 -11.07
C TYR A 178 14.72 6.37 -11.59
N GLN A 179 14.97 6.37 -12.92
CA GLN A 179 16.09 5.62 -13.49
C GLN A 179 17.31 5.93 -12.62
N GLU A 180 17.81 4.94 -11.90
CA GLU A 180 19.03 5.13 -11.14
C GLU A 180 20.08 5.56 -12.15
N ILE A 181 20.63 6.77 -11.95
CA ILE A 181 21.84 7.19 -12.67
C ILE A 181 22.87 6.16 -12.26
N SER A 182 22.97 5.11 -13.07
CA SER A 182 23.85 3.99 -12.84
C SER A 182 25.24 4.57 -12.95
N LYS A 183 25.88 4.86 -11.81
CA LYS A 183 27.27 5.28 -11.76
C LYS A 183 28.09 4.11 -12.26
N LYS A 184 28.30 4.02 -13.56
CA LYS A 184 29.28 3.09 -14.13
C LYS A 184 30.65 3.56 -13.64
N LYS A 185 31.23 2.82 -12.69
CA LYS A 185 32.66 2.94 -12.38
C LYS A 185 33.43 2.35 -13.55
N THR A 186 33.81 3.19 -14.50
CA THR A 186 34.77 2.80 -15.53
C THR A 186 36.16 2.92 -14.93
N ILE A 187 36.83 1.79 -14.72
CA ILE A 187 38.25 1.77 -14.35
C ILE A 187 39.03 2.04 -15.64
N VAL A 188 39.55 3.25 -15.82
CA VAL A 188 40.28 3.64 -17.05
C VAL A 188 41.76 3.24 -16.97
N SER A 189 42.30 2.95 -15.78
CA SER A 189 43.67 2.45 -15.54
C SER A 189 43.92 2.27 -14.04
N PRO A 190 44.96 1.51 -13.62
CA PRO A 190 45.30 1.40 -12.20
C PRO A 190 45.83 2.76 -11.71
N GLY A 191 44.99 3.51 -11.00
CA GLY A 191 45.39 4.74 -10.28
C GLY A 191 44.52 5.99 -10.50
N LYS A 192 43.54 5.99 -11.42
CA LYS A 192 42.61 7.14 -11.57
C LYS A 192 41.15 6.68 -11.70
N ILE A 193 40.32 7.06 -10.72
CA ILE A 193 38.87 6.86 -10.75
C ILE A 193 38.23 8.12 -11.34
N LEU A 194 37.69 8.03 -12.56
CA LEU A 194 36.85 9.08 -13.14
C LEU A 194 35.38 8.68 -13.00
N THR A 195 34.60 9.50 -12.29
CA THR A 195 33.16 9.24 -12.11
C THR A 195 32.39 10.08 -13.13
N THR A 196 32.13 9.54 -14.32
CA THR A 196 31.27 10.18 -15.31
C THR A 196 29.81 9.76 -15.09
N SER A 197 28.93 10.73 -14.85
CA SER A 197 27.48 10.50 -14.77
C SER A 197 26.91 10.57 -16.18
N THR A 198 26.65 9.42 -16.80
CA THR A 198 25.97 9.35 -18.10
C THR A 198 24.50 9.05 -17.84
N SER A 199 23.57 9.94 -18.22
CA SER A 199 22.16 9.59 -18.26
C SER A 199 21.97 8.58 -19.39
N VAL A 200 21.81 7.31 -19.05
CA VAL A 200 21.55 6.27 -20.04
C VAL A 200 20.08 6.36 -20.44
N CYS A 201 19.77 7.08 -21.52
CA CYS A 201 18.48 6.95 -22.20
C CYS A 201 18.53 5.63 -23.00
N ARG A 202 18.28 4.49 -22.34
CA ARG A 202 18.12 3.20 -23.02
C ARG A 202 16.63 3.02 -23.28
N THR A 203 16.20 3.31 -24.50
CA THR A 203 15.00 2.70 -25.06
C THR A 203 15.36 1.24 -25.33
N GLU A 204 15.05 0.34 -24.39
CA GLU A 204 15.10 -1.09 -24.69
C GLU A 204 13.93 -1.41 -25.63
N ILE A 205 14.26 -1.85 -26.84
CA ILE A 205 13.31 -2.42 -27.79
C ILE A 205 12.72 -3.68 -27.15
N THR A 206 11.40 -3.70 -26.99
CA THR A 206 10.64 -4.84 -26.47
C THR A 206 10.89 -6.08 -27.34
N PRO A 207 11.32 -7.23 -26.78
CA PRO A 207 11.39 -8.47 -27.55
C PRO A 207 9.99 -8.94 -27.95
N THR A 208 9.82 -9.26 -29.22
CA THR A 208 8.61 -9.84 -29.80
C THR A 208 8.37 -11.25 -29.24
N LYS A 209 7.16 -11.46 -28.70
CA LYS A 209 6.39 -12.72 -28.59
C LYS A 209 7.23 -14.02 -28.49
N THR A 210 7.47 -14.48 -27.26
CA THR A 210 7.84 -15.88 -27.01
C THR A 210 6.58 -16.68 -26.72
N GLU A 211 6.44 -17.78 -27.45
CA GLU A 211 5.31 -18.70 -27.48
C GLU A 211 4.89 -19.19 -26.09
N MET A 212 3.58 -19.20 -25.85
CA MET A 212 2.97 -19.90 -24.73
C MET A 212 3.31 -21.39 -24.85
N THR A 213 4.19 -21.88 -23.98
CA THR A 213 4.30 -23.31 -23.72
C THR A 213 3.02 -23.74 -23.01
N THR A 214 2.20 -24.51 -23.73
CA THR A 214 1.01 -25.21 -23.24
C THR A 214 1.36 -25.98 -21.96
N ILE A 215 0.79 -25.55 -20.83
CA ILE A 215 0.82 -26.35 -19.60
C ILE A 215 -0.25 -27.43 -19.77
N THR A 216 0.20 -28.62 -20.13
CA THR A 216 -0.61 -29.83 -20.15
C THR A 216 -1.03 -30.18 -18.72
N THR A 217 -2.33 -30.15 -18.47
CA THR A 217 -2.98 -30.71 -17.29
C THR A 217 -2.62 -32.20 -17.19
N ARG A 218 -1.84 -32.59 -16.17
CA ARG A 218 -1.62 -34.00 -15.85
C ARG A 218 -2.85 -34.53 -15.11
N THR A 219 -3.70 -35.24 -15.85
CA THR A 219 -4.67 -36.19 -15.29
C THR A 219 -3.89 -37.32 -14.61
N PHE A 220 -4.10 -37.51 -13.31
CA PHE A 220 -3.63 -38.70 -12.62
C PHE A 220 -4.51 -39.87 -13.04
N ALA A 221 -3.95 -40.78 -13.84
CA ALA A 221 -4.50 -42.12 -14.02
C ALA A 221 -4.25 -42.93 -12.74
N GLN A 222 -5.31 -43.30 -12.05
CA GLN A 222 -5.28 -44.32 -11.02
C GLN A 222 -5.69 -45.66 -11.66
N ALA A 223 -4.84 -46.66 -11.49
CA ALA A 223 -5.10 -48.03 -11.91
C ALA A 223 -6.18 -48.67 -11.01
N SER A 224 -7.16 -49.29 -11.65
CA SER A 224 -8.09 -50.25 -11.06
C SER A 224 -7.36 -51.57 -10.72
N PRO A 225 -7.90 -52.39 -9.81
CA PRO A 225 -8.58 -53.57 -10.35
C PRO A 225 -9.89 -53.96 -9.63
N GLU A 226 -10.78 -54.49 -10.48
CA GLU A 226 -11.71 -55.62 -10.25
C GLU A 226 -12.98 -55.42 -9.40
N GLY A 227 -14.12 -55.55 -10.12
CA GLY A 227 -15.21 -56.44 -9.71
C GLY A 227 -16.46 -55.81 -9.10
N ASN A 228 -17.46 -55.47 -9.92
CA ASN A 228 -18.64 -56.31 -10.13
C ASN A 228 -19.77 -55.52 -10.81
N GLU A 229 -20.46 -56.26 -11.67
CA GLU A 229 -21.63 -55.94 -12.47
C GLU A 229 -22.79 -55.38 -11.63
N GLU A 230 -23.51 -54.39 -12.16
CA GLU A 230 -24.98 -54.43 -12.25
C GLU A 230 -25.49 -53.26 -13.12
N ASP A 231 -26.35 -53.63 -14.06
CA ASP A 231 -27.03 -52.82 -15.07
C ASP A 231 -27.99 -51.80 -14.47
N ILE A 232 -27.93 -50.53 -14.90
CA ILE A 232 -29.10 -49.66 -15.01
C ILE A 232 -28.95 -48.75 -16.25
N ASP A 233 -29.76 -49.07 -17.27
CA ASP A 233 -30.17 -48.16 -18.34
C ASP A 233 -30.84 -46.92 -17.73
N ASP A 234 -30.37 -45.72 -18.09
CA ASP A 234 -31.34 -44.63 -18.28
C ASP A 234 -30.87 -43.62 -19.31
N LYS A 235 -31.68 -43.52 -20.36
CA LYS A 235 -31.61 -42.50 -21.41
C LYS A 235 -32.15 -41.22 -20.80
N ASN A 236 -31.43 -40.12 -20.93
CA ASN A 236 -32.08 -38.82 -21.09
C ASN A 236 -31.18 -37.90 -21.92
N ASP A 237 -31.63 -37.75 -23.17
CA ASP A 237 -31.39 -36.58 -24.01
C ASP A 237 -31.75 -35.31 -23.24
N ILE A 238 -30.83 -34.35 -23.14
CA ILE A 238 -31.17 -32.94 -22.90
C ILE A 238 -30.27 -32.08 -23.81
N ASP A 239 -30.95 -31.61 -24.84
CA ASP A 239 -30.84 -30.42 -25.65
C ASP A 239 -29.56 -29.56 -25.58
N THR A 240 -28.99 -29.47 -26.77
CA THR A 240 -28.01 -28.50 -27.23
C THR A 240 -28.73 -27.16 -27.45
N GLU A 241 -28.64 -26.22 -26.53
CA GLU A 241 -29.05 -24.84 -26.80
C GLU A 241 -27.88 -24.04 -27.37
N GLU A 242 -28.02 -23.76 -28.66
CA GLU A 242 -27.34 -22.73 -29.43
C GLU A 242 -27.52 -21.37 -28.74
N SER A 243 -26.45 -20.82 -28.16
CA SER A 243 -26.43 -19.38 -27.85
C SER A 243 -25.94 -18.65 -29.09
N SER A 244 -26.89 -17.99 -29.74
CA SER A 244 -26.73 -17.11 -30.89
C SER A 244 -25.67 -16.03 -30.68
N ASP A 245 -24.74 -15.97 -31.63
CA ASP A 245 -23.89 -14.83 -31.94
C ASP A 245 -24.78 -13.62 -32.27
N ASP A 246 -24.77 -12.61 -31.39
CA ASP A 246 -25.37 -11.30 -31.65
C ASP A 246 -24.22 -10.30 -31.77
N ASP A 247 -23.59 -10.33 -32.95
CA ASP A 247 -22.63 -9.34 -33.43
C ASP A 247 -23.35 -8.00 -33.63
N ASN A 248 -23.42 -7.19 -32.57
CA ASN A 248 -23.60 -5.75 -32.73
C ASN A 248 -22.25 -5.08 -32.56
N ASP A 249 -21.62 -4.86 -33.71
CA ASP A 249 -20.58 -3.88 -33.98
C ASP A 249 -21.07 -2.48 -33.55
N ASP A 250 -20.79 -2.11 -32.31
CA ASP A 250 -20.53 -0.72 -31.98
C ASP A 250 -19.01 -0.55 -32.00
N ASP A 251 -18.54 0.26 -32.96
CA ASP A 251 -17.16 0.74 -33.12
C ASP A 251 -16.65 1.39 -31.82
N ASP A 252 -16.25 0.58 -30.84
CA ASP A 252 -15.39 1.02 -29.76
C ASP A 252 -14.03 1.31 -30.39
N ASP A 253 -13.74 2.61 -30.58
CA ASP A 253 -12.43 3.14 -30.91
C ASP A 253 -11.35 2.42 -30.10
N VAL A 254 -10.77 1.35 -30.65
CA VAL A 254 -9.63 0.65 -30.08
C VAL A 254 -8.46 1.61 -30.20
N VAL A 255 -8.31 2.47 -29.19
CA VAL A 255 -7.25 3.45 -29.12
C VAL A 255 -5.92 2.69 -29.08
N ASP A 256 -5.21 2.71 -30.21
CA ASP A 256 -3.85 2.17 -30.29
C ASP A 256 -2.90 3.01 -29.43
N TYR A 257 -2.74 2.58 -28.17
CA TYR A 257 -1.85 3.22 -27.21
C TYR A 257 -0.36 3.05 -27.57
N THR A 258 -0.02 2.27 -28.61
CA THR A 258 1.39 2.05 -29.00
C THR A 258 1.93 3.12 -29.93
N SER A 259 1.06 3.85 -30.65
CA SER A 259 1.42 4.95 -31.56
C SER A 259 1.11 6.35 -31.01
N THR A 260 0.41 6.44 -29.87
CA THR A 260 -0.01 7.72 -29.30
C THR A 260 1.18 8.49 -28.70
N THR A 261 1.52 9.63 -29.30
CA THR A 261 2.50 10.57 -28.74
C THR A 261 1.86 11.47 -27.67
N ILE A 262 2.65 12.04 -26.74
CA ILE A 262 2.15 12.99 -25.71
C ILE A 262 1.39 14.17 -26.36
N ALA A 263 1.79 14.57 -27.56
CA ALA A 263 1.13 15.64 -28.32
C ALA A 263 -0.31 15.28 -28.71
N ASN A 264 -0.62 14.00 -28.89
CA ASN A 264 -1.91 13.49 -29.35
C ASN A 264 -2.87 13.14 -28.20
N LEU A 265 -2.47 13.37 -26.93
CA LEU A 265 -3.34 13.07 -25.80
C LEU A 265 -4.58 14.00 -25.77
N PRO A 266 -5.75 13.46 -25.40
CA PRO A 266 -6.96 14.26 -25.25
C PRO A 266 -6.79 15.30 -24.14
N PRO A 267 -7.50 16.45 -24.19
CA PRO A 267 -7.31 17.55 -23.24
C PRO A 267 -7.38 17.16 -21.75
N PRO A 268 -8.31 16.27 -21.30
CA PRO A 268 -8.34 15.84 -19.91
C PRO A 268 -7.06 15.12 -19.47
N ALA A 269 -6.48 14.28 -20.34
CA ALA A 269 -5.23 13.57 -20.06
C ALA A 269 -4.02 14.53 -20.02
N LYS A 270 -4.00 15.56 -20.87
CA LYS A 270 -2.99 16.63 -20.83
C LYS A 270 -3.05 17.41 -19.51
N ALA A 271 -4.25 17.77 -19.06
CA ALA A 271 -4.43 18.47 -17.79
C ALA A 271 -3.91 17.64 -16.60
N ILE A 272 -4.13 16.32 -16.60
CA ILE A 272 -3.56 15.41 -15.59
C ILE A 272 -2.03 15.40 -15.65
N LEU A 273 -1.43 15.36 -16.85
CA LEU A 273 0.03 15.39 -17.00
C LEU A 273 0.64 16.71 -16.53
N ASP A 274 0.00 17.84 -16.81
CA ASP A 274 0.44 19.15 -16.33
C ASP A 274 0.34 19.25 -14.81
N MET A 275 -0.76 18.76 -14.22
CA MET A 275 -0.89 18.66 -12.77
C MET A 275 0.23 17.79 -12.16
N ILE A 276 0.55 16.64 -12.76
CA ILE A 276 1.67 15.79 -12.32
C ILE A 276 3.01 16.54 -12.41
N LYS A 277 3.21 17.35 -13.45
CA LYS A 277 4.42 18.17 -13.64
C LYS A 277 4.53 19.26 -12.58
N ASP A 278 3.43 19.89 -12.22
CA ASP A 278 3.37 20.91 -11.17
C ASP A 278 3.61 20.31 -9.80
N CYS A 279 2.99 19.16 -9.48
CA CYS A 279 3.27 18.42 -8.25
C CYS A 279 4.75 18.04 -8.14
N LYS A 280 5.39 17.61 -9.24
CA LYS A 280 6.83 17.31 -9.24
C LYS A 280 7.68 18.55 -8.97
N SER A 281 7.31 19.70 -9.53
CA SER A 281 7.99 20.97 -9.29
C SER A 281 7.87 21.40 -7.83
N LEU A 282 6.68 21.26 -7.25
CA LEU A 282 6.43 21.53 -5.84
C LEU A 282 7.26 20.62 -4.92
N VAL A 283 7.30 19.32 -5.19
CA VAL A 283 8.12 18.37 -4.39
C VAL A 283 9.61 18.71 -4.46
N LYS A 284 10.11 19.09 -5.65
CA LYS A 284 11.51 19.55 -5.80
C LYS A 284 11.78 20.81 -4.97
N TYR A 285 10.85 21.77 -5.00
CA TYR A 285 10.94 22.99 -4.20
C TYR A 285 10.99 22.69 -2.71
N VAL A 286 10.06 21.88 -2.19
CA VAL A 286 10.00 21.50 -0.76
C VAL A 286 11.29 20.79 -0.32
N LYS A 287 11.82 19.89 -1.14
CA LYS A 287 13.11 19.22 -0.84
C LYS A 287 14.26 20.21 -0.77
N LYS A 288 14.32 21.18 -1.70
CA LYS A 288 15.36 22.23 -1.70
C LYS A 288 15.22 23.14 -0.47
N ALA A 289 14.00 23.50 -0.09
CA ALA A 289 13.72 24.30 1.10
C ALA A 289 14.17 23.58 2.38
N ASN A 290 13.86 22.28 2.52
CA ASN A 290 14.30 21.48 3.66
C ASN A 290 15.83 21.35 3.74
N LEU A 291 16.49 21.09 2.61
CA LEU A 291 17.96 21.03 2.57
C LEU A 291 18.59 22.37 2.98
N ASN A 292 18.06 23.50 2.49
CA ASN A 292 18.54 24.82 2.88
C ASN A 292 18.36 25.09 4.37
N ARG A 293 17.24 24.63 4.96
CA ARG A 293 16.98 24.74 6.40
C ARG A 293 17.98 23.92 7.22
N GLU A 294 18.27 22.69 6.80
CA GLU A 294 19.29 21.84 7.46
C GLU A 294 20.68 22.50 7.42
N LEU A 295 21.09 23.03 6.25
CA LEU A 295 22.36 23.75 6.10
C LEU A 295 22.43 25.01 6.97
N GLN A 296 21.31 25.72 7.17
CA GLN A 296 21.26 26.87 8.09
C GLN A 296 21.48 26.43 9.54
N LEU A 297 20.79 25.37 9.98
CA LEU A 297 20.95 24.82 11.33
C LEU A 297 22.39 24.32 11.58
N GLU A 298 23.05 23.74 10.58
CA GLU A 298 24.45 23.33 10.69
C GLU A 298 25.40 24.54 10.83
N ARG A 299 25.18 25.61 10.07
CA ARG A 299 25.96 26.86 10.20
C ARG A 299 25.77 27.51 11.57
N GLU A 300 24.54 27.54 12.08
CA GLU A 300 24.25 28.06 13.42
C GLU A 300 24.97 27.26 14.51
N LYS A 301 24.98 25.92 14.41
CA LYS A 301 25.73 25.06 15.32
C LYS A 301 27.24 25.31 15.26
N GLN A 302 27.80 25.48 14.06
CA GLN A 302 29.22 25.81 13.90
C GLN A 302 29.57 27.15 14.53
N ASN A 303 28.72 28.17 14.34
CA ASN A 303 28.92 29.49 14.93
C ASN A 303 28.89 29.43 16.48
N ILE A 304 27.94 28.69 17.06
CA ILE A 304 27.85 28.50 18.51
C ILE A 304 29.10 27.80 19.05
N ASN A 305 29.57 26.75 18.39
CA ASN A 305 30.80 26.04 18.79
C ASN A 305 32.03 26.94 18.74
N ASN A 306 32.15 27.80 17.72
CA ASN A 306 33.26 28.75 17.61
C ASN A 306 33.21 29.80 18.72
N SER A 307 32.02 30.27 19.11
CA SER A 307 31.87 31.21 20.23
C SER A 307 32.19 30.59 21.60
N ILE A 308 31.92 29.28 21.78
CA ILE A 308 32.21 28.57 23.04
C ILE A 308 33.71 28.30 23.18
N ASN A 309 34.40 27.98 22.09
CA ASN A 309 35.81 27.58 22.13
C ASN A 309 36.81 28.73 22.25
N GLY A 310 36.35 30.00 22.29
CA GLY A 310 37.19 31.14 22.67
C GLY A 310 38.44 31.34 21.82
N GLU A 311 38.43 30.93 20.55
CA GLU A 311 39.47 31.35 19.62
C GLU A 311 39.21 32.82 19.28
N ASP A 312 39.94 33.71 19.93
CA ASP A 312 39.97 35.12 19.58
C ASP A 312 40.23 35.25 18.06
N PRO A 313 39.43 36.04 17.33
CA PRO A 313 39.65 36.23 15.90
C PRO A 313 41.07 36.74 15.68
N PRO A 314 41.83 36.19 14.71
CA PRO A 314 43.17 36.64 14.44
C PRO A 314 43.14 38.14 14.18
N SER A 315 43.86 38.89 15.01
CA SER A 315 43.97 40.34 14.94
C SER A 315 44.38 40.73 13.51
N THR A 316 43.45 41.30 12.75
CA THR A 316 43.76 41.91 11.46
C THR A 316 44.70 43.09 11.70
N THR A 317 45.98 42.85 11.48
CA THR A 317 47.01 43.89 11.38
C THR A 317 46.61 44.87 10.27
N ASN A 318 46.46 46.12 10.68
CA ASN A 318 46.33 47.31 9.86
C ASN A 318 47.32 47.29 8.68
N ASN A 319 46.78 47.35 7.45
CA ASN A 319 47.45 48.01 6.34
C ASN A 319 46.51 49.10 5.82
N SER A 320 46.70 50.30 6.37
CA SER A 320 46.20 51.53 5.80
C SER A 320 46.99 51.87 4.54
N SER A 321 46.38 52.71 3.68
CA SER A 321 46.93 53.36 2.48
C SER A 321 46.81 52.59 1.15
N LYS A 322 45.69 52.83 0.46
CA LYS A 322 45.70 53.67 -0.76
C LYS A 322 44.29 54.06 -1.18
N ALA A 323 44.07 55.38 -1.16
CA ALA A 323 42.91 56.05 -1.71
C ALA A 323 42.90 55.95 -3.25
N ALA A 324 41.71 55.75 -3.83
CA ALA A 324 41.40 56.08 -5.21
C ALA A 324 39.87 56.24 -5.39
N THR A 325 39.43 57.47 -5.14
CA THR A 325 38.53 58.34 -5.92
C THR A 325 37.60 57.78 -7.01
N LEU A 326 36.38 58.37 -7.04
CA LEU A 326 35.42 58.57 -8.15
C LEU A 326 34.70 57.31 -8.70
N HIS A 327 33.41 57.29 -9.02
CA HIS A 327 32.51 58.36 -9.47
C HIS A 327 31.04 57.92 -9.24
N GLN A 328 30.21 58.83 -8.73
CA GLN A 328 28.76 58.80 -8.96
C GLN A 328 28.48 59.09 -10.44
N SER A 329 27.56 58.35 -11.04
CA SER A 329 26.69 58.80 -12.13
C SER A 329 25.39 57.99 -12.12
N SER A 330 24.31 58.70 -11.80
CA SER A 330 22.92 58.48 -12.17
C SER A 330 22.71 58.27 -13.67
N VAL A 331 21.81 57.34 -14.04
CA VAL A 331 20.57 57.55 -14.86
C VAL A 331 19.58 56.46 -14.47
#